data_AF-A0A7X7H960-F1
#
_entry.id   AF-A0A7X7H960-F1
#
_cell.length_a   1.000
_cell.length_b   1.000
_cell.length_c   1.000
_cell.angle_alpha   90.00
_cell.angle_beta   90.00
_cell.angle_gamma   90.00
#
_symmetry.space_group_name_H-M   'P 1'
#
loop_
_entity.id
_entity.type
_entity.pdbx_description
1 polymer ?
#
loop_
_entity_poly.entity_id
_entity_poly.type
_entity_poly.pdbx_seq_one_letter_code
_entity_poly.pdbx_strand_id
1 'polypeptide(L)'
;MSEYKIPSQVSIGHVHLKVSDLDRALSFYHKLLGFEVTMMYGNQAAFLSAGGYHHHIGLNTWHSQGLPNAPVNTVGLYHTAIAYP
;
A
#
# COMPACT_ATOMS: atom_id res chain seq x y z
N MET A 1 13.82 7.44 33.51
CA MET A 1 12.97 7.43 32.30
C MET A 1 11.88 6.41 32.53
N SER A 2 10.61 6.80 32.48
CA SER A 2 9.51 5.83 32.46
C SER A 2 9.68 4.93 31.24
N GLU A 3 9.46 3.62 31.42
CA GLU A 3 9.54 2.63 30.36
C GLU A 3 8.41 2.92 29.35
N TYR A 4 8.74 3.49 28.19
CA TYR A 4 7.76 3.76 27.14
C TYR A 4 7.37 2.43 26.49
N LYS A 5 6.22 1.89 26.88
CA LYS A 5 5.61 0.72 26.24
C LYS A 5 4.47 1.17 25.34
N ILE A 6 4.52 0.75 24.07
CA ILE A 6 3.40 0.90 23.15
C ILE A 6 2.22 0.03 23.63
N PRO A 7 0.96 0.47 23.49
CA PRO A 7 -0.20 -0.36 23.87
C PRO A 7 -0.20 -1.69 23.13
N SER A 8 -0.58 -2.78 23.82
CA SER A 8 -0.59 -4.13 23.25
C SER A 8 -1.59 -4.33 22.12
N GLN A 9 -2.58 -3.43 22.00
CA GLN A 9 -3.61 -3.45 20.95
C GLN A 9 -3.20 -2.71 19.68
N VAL A 10 -2.01 -2.09 19.62
CA VAL A 10 -1.56 -1.42 18.39
C VAL A 10 -1.35 -2.44 17.27
N SER A 11 -1.97 -2.17 16.13
CA SER A 11 -1.77 -2.90 14.88
C SER A 11 -1.28 -1.94 13.78
N ILE A 12 -0.63 -2.49 12.76
CA ILE A 12 -0.35 -1.74 11.55
C ILE A 12 -1.67 -1.43 10.83
N GLY A 13 -1.92 -0.16 10.52
CA GLY A 13 -3.18 0.28 9.88
C GLY A 13 -3.14 0.27 8.36
N HIS A 14 -2.02 0.68 7.75
CA HIS A 14 -1.88 0.76 6.30
C HIS A 14 -0.43 0.66 5.83
N VAL A 15 -0.26 0.34 4.55
CA VAL A 15 1.03 0.36 3.84
C VAL A 15 0.91 1.22 2.59
N HIS A 16 1.95 2.00 2.30
CA HIS A 16 2.04 2.77 1.05
C HIS A 16 3.12 2.19 0.16
N LEU A 17 2.74 1.78 -1.05
CA LEU A 17 3.61 1.19 -2.05
C LEU A 17 3.87 2.20 -3.17
N LYS A 18 5.16 2.41 -3.46
CA LYS A 18 5.59 3.11 -4.67
C LYS A 18 5.45 2.18 -5.86
N VAL A 19 4.67 2.57 -6.85
CA VAL A 19 4.38 1.77 -8.06
C VAL A 19 4.83 2.53 -9.30
N SER A 20 5.38 1.81 -10.27
CA SER A 20 5.83 2.44 -11.53
C SER A 20 4.68 2.85 -12.45
N ASP A 21 3.54 2.19 -12.29
CA ASP A 21 2.34 2.37 -13.11
C ASP A 21 1.10 2.16 -12.22
N LEU A 22 0.29 3.21 -12.08
CA LEU A 22 -0.88 3.20 -11.21
C LEU A 22 -2.01 2.33 -11.76
N ASP A 23 -2.23 2.34 -13.08
CA ASP A 23 -3.31 1.61 -13.73
C ASP A 23 -3.06 0.10 -13.69
N ARG A 24 -1.81 -0.30 -13.88
CA ARG A 24 -1.37 -1.69 -13.69
C ARG A 24 -1.57 -2.13 -12.24
N ALA A 25 -1.19 -1.28 -11.28
CA ALA A 25 -1.36 -1.59 -9.86
C ALA A 25 -2.85 -1.69 -9.48
N LEU A 26 -3.70 -0.78 -9.95
CA LEU A 26 -5.16 -0.84 -9.76
C LEU A 26 -5.79 -2.07 -10.42
N SER A 27 -5.30 -2.48 -11.59
CA SER A 27 -5.78 -3.71 -12.23
C SER A 27 -5.50 -4.94 -11.38
N PHE A 28 -4.39 -4.95 -10.62
CA PHE A 28 -4.09 -6.02 -9.68
C PHE A 28 -4.86 -5.89 -8.36
N TYR A 29 -4.67 -4.80 -7.61
CA TYR A 29 -5.22 -4.68 -6.26
C TYR A 29 -6.74 -4.45 -6.24
N HIS A 30 -7.28 -3.61 -7.13
CA HIS A 30 -8.72 -3.35 -7.17
C HIS A 30 -9.45 -4.43 -7.98
N LYS A 31 -9.05 -4.65 -9.25
CA LYS A 31 -9.85 -5.52 -10.14
C LYS A 31 -9.65 -7.01 -9.88
N LEU A 32 -8.41 -7.46 -9.64
CA LEU A 32 -8.13 -8.88 -9.44
C LEU A 32 -8.30 -9.30 -7.97
N LEU A 33 -7.70 -8.58 -7.03
CA LEU A 33 -7.79 -8.92 -5.60
C LEU A 33 -9.09 -8.45 -4.93
N GLY A 34 -9.83 -7.53 -5.56
CA GLY A 34 -11.16 -7.11 -5.10
C GLY A 34 -11.17 -6.05 -4.00
N PHE A 35 -10.07 -5.32 -3.79
CA PHE A 35 -10.11 -4.15 -2.91
C PHE A 35 -10.98 -3.05 -3.52
N GLU A 36 -11.62 -2.26 -2.68
CA GLU A 36 -12.42 -1.09 -3.08
C GLU A 36 -11.51 0.15 -3.16
N VAL A 37 -11.66 0.97 -4.21
CA VAL A 37 -10.99 2.27 -4.28
C VAL A 37 -11.76 3.25 -3.40
N THR A 38 -11.11 3.74 -2.34
CA THR A 38 -11.70 4.71 -1.42
C THR A 38 -11.45 6.14 -1.85
N MET A 39 -10.29 6.39 -2.48
CA MET A 39 -9.92 7.72 -2.96
C MET A 39 -8.93 7.63 -4.12
N MET A 40 -9.08 8.54 -5.09
CA MET A 40 -8.10 8.81 -6.13
C MET A 40 -7.48 10.19 -5.89
N TYR A 41 -6.16 10.32 -6.08
CA TYR A 41 -5.46 11.60 -6.10
C TYR A 41 -4.93 11.87 -7.50
N GLY A 42 -5.80 12.43 -8.34
CA GLY A 42 -5.55 12.59 -9.76
C GLY A 42 -5.17 11.24 -10.40
N ASN A 43 -4.09 11.24 -11.16
CA ASN A 43 -3.48 10.06 -11.78
C ASN A 43 -2.19 9.59 -11.09
N GLN A 44 -1.89 10.10 -9.88
CA GLN A 44 -0.62 9.86 -9.20
C GLN A 44 -0.74 8.94 -7.99
N ALA A 45 -1.93 8.83 -7.38
CA ALA A 45 -2.15 7.91 -6.28
C ALA A 45 -3.59 7.39 -6.20
N ALA A 46 -3.74 6.22 -5.59
CA ALA A 46 -5.01 5.60 -5.25
C ALA A 46 -4.93 5.00 -3.85
N PHE A 47 -6.04 5.05 -3.12
CA PHE A 47 -6.19 4.48 -1.79
C PHE A 47 -7.24 3.39 -1.85
N LEU A 48 -6.93 2.24 -1.25
CA LEU A 48 -7.71 1.03 -1.36
C LEU A 48 -7.99 0.42 0.01
N SER A 49 -9.19 -0.12 0.19
CA SER A 49 -9.60 -0.78 1.41
C SER A 49 -10.47 -2.01 1.14
N ALA A 50 -10.75 -2.75 2.21
CA ALA A 50 -11.73 -3.83 2.23
C ALA A 50 -12.60 -3.63 3.48
N GLY A 51 -13.91 -3.78 3.35
CA GLY A 51 -14.85 -3.69 4.47
C GLY A 51 -15.09 -2.26 4.98
N GLY A 52 -15.00 -1.24 4.12
CA GLY A 52 -15.35 0.14 4.48
C GLY A 52 -14.33 0.89 5.36
N TYR A 53 -13.12 0.36 5.56
CA TYR A 53 -12.04 1.07 6.25
C TYR A 53 -11.50 2.25 5.41
N HIS A 54 -10.84 3.23 6.05
CA HIS A 54 -10.32 4.44 5.39
C HIS A 54 -9.35 4.11 4.24
N HIS A 55 -8.31 3.30 4.51
CA HIS A 55 -7.51 2.57 3.52
C HIS A 55 -6.56 1.60 4.22
N HIS A 56 -6.32 0.45 3.58
CA HIS A 56 -5.27 -0.50 3.97
C HIS A 56 -4.02 -0.33 3.09
N ILE A 57 -4.21 0.06 1.82
CA ILE A 57 -3.15 0.16 0.82
C ILE A 57 -3.22 1.53 0.14
N GLY A 58 -2.12 2.28 0.19
CA GLY A 58 -1.90 3.43 -0.68
C GLY A 58 -0.97 3.05 -1.83
N LEU A 59 -1.37 3.30 -3.06
CA LEU A 59 -0.56 3.12 -4.27
C LEU A 59 -0.20 4.50 -4.79
N ASN A 60 1.08 4.80 -5.04
CA ASN A 60 1.49 6.08 -5.61
C ASN A 60 2.66 5.95 -6.59
N THR A 61 2.70 6.83 -7.58
CA THR A 61 3.78 6.90 -8.58
C THR A 61 4.88 7.91 -8.21
N TRP A 62 4.81 8.51 -7.02
CA TRP A 62 5.75 9.54 -6.59
C TRP A 62 7.19 8.99 -6.57
N HIS A 63 8.06 9.64 -7.34
CA HIS A 63 9.46 9.26 -7.54
C HIS A 63 9.68 7.84 -8.11
N SER A 64 8.65 7.24 -8.70
CA SER A 64 8.72 5.86 -9.23
C SER A 64 8.04 5.66 -10.57
N GLN A 65 7.31 6.65 -11.09
CA GLN A 65 6.63 6.56 -12.39
C GLN A 65 7.60 6.14 -13.51
N GLY A 66 7.26 5.05 -14.20
CA GLY A 66 8.05 4.51 -15.31
C GLY A 66 9.41 3.92 -14.94
N LEU A 67 9.79 3.87 -13.66
CA LEU A 67 11.05 3.28 -13.23
C LEU A 67 11.01 1.74 -13.28
N PRO A 68 12.18 1.09 -13.46
CA PRO A 68 12.27 -0.37 -13.34
C PRO A 68 11.98 -0.84 -11.91
N ASN A 69 11.87 -2.16 -11.74
CA ASN A 69 11.74 -2.77 -10.42
C ASN A 69 12.87 -2.30 -9.47
N ALA A 70 12.52 -2.08 -8.21
CA ALA A 70 13.51 -1.80 -7.18
C ALA A 70 14.55 -2.95 -7.10
N PRO A 71 15.84 -2.66 -6.86
CA PRO A 71 16.84 -3.71 -6.75
C PRO A 71 16.53 -4.64 -5.56
N VAL A 72 16.80 -5.93 -5.75
CA VAL A 72 16.75 -6.92 -4.67
C VAL A 72 17.95 -6.68 -3.74
N ASN A 73 17.72 -6.60 -2.42
CA ASN A 73 18.74 -6.32 -1.37
C ASN A 73 19.14 -4.85 -1.14
N THR A 74 18.22 -3.91 -1.32
CA THR A 74 18.41 -2.51 -0.88
C THR A 74 17.51 -2.18 0.32
N VAL A 75 17.76 -1.03 0.97
CA VAL A 75 16.91 -0.53 2.05
C VAL A 75 15.48 -0.32 1.55
N GLY A 76 14.51 -0.88 2.26
CA GLY A 76 13.08 -0.77 1.93
C GLY A 76 12.23 -1.78 2.70
N LEU A 77 10.93 -1.76 2.43
CA LEU A 77 10.00 -2.78 2.90
C LEU A 77 10.28 -4.09 2.15
N TYR A 78 10.66 -5.15 2.85
CA TYR A 78 10.99 -6.43 2.23
C TYR A 78 9.75 -7.13 1.65
N HIS A 79 8.67 -7.23 2.42
CA HIS A 79 7.37 -7.70 1.92
C HIS A 79 6.22 -7.14 2.77
N THR A 80 5.03 -7.17 2.17
CA THR A 80 3.74 -7.14 2.86
C THR A 80 2.91 -8.28 2.29
N ALA A 81 2.06 -8.89 3.11
CA ALA A 81 1.24 -10.02 2.71
C ALA A 81 -0.23 -9.71 2.98
N ILE A 82 -1.08 -10.10 2.03
CA ILE A 82 -2.53 -10.05 2.17
C ILE A 82 -2.99 -11.48 2.41
N ALA A 83 -3.61 -11.73 3.56
CA ALA A 83 -4.24 -13.00 3.84
C ALA A 83 -5.51 -13.11 2.99
N TYR A 84 -5.47 -13.96 1.97
CA TYR A 84 -6.61 -14.30 1.12
C TYR A 84 -7.16 -15.67 1.56
N PRO A 85 -8.48 -15.93 1.44
CA PRO A 85 -9.07 -17.25 1.72
C PRO A 85 -8.43 -18.38 0.92
#